data_AF-A0A7J4VEE6-F1
#
_entry.id   AF-A0A7J4VEE6-F1
#
_cell.length_a   1.000
_cell.length_b   1.000
_cell.length_c   1.000
_cell.angle_alpha   90.00
_cell.angle_beta   90.00
_cell.angle_gamma   90.00
#
_symmetry.space_group_name_H-M   'P 1'
#
loop_
_entity.id
_entity.type
_entity.pdbx_description
1 polymer ?
#
loop_
_entity_poly.entity_id
_entity_poly.type
_entity_poly.pdbx_seq_one_letter_code
_entity_poly.pdbx_strand_id
1 'polypeptide(L)'
;MNPHQKETRHTVKINLKRFRVAGPGKFKLSNHPAGYTARIKSKEDAKADLIANVKAMAEMQDMMYAHDKWGLLILFQAMDAGGKDGAIKHVMSGLNPQGTQVYSFKQPSAEELDHDYLWRYTKSLPERGRIGIFNRSYYEEVLVVKVHNLLQAEKLPDPVLNNNIWKNRYRQIRNFEQYLNDNGIKVLK
;
A
#
# COMPACT_ATOMS: atom_id res chain seq x y z
N MET A 1 -15.87 46.37 10.52
CA MET A 1 -15.20 45.37 9.65
C MET A 1 -15.52 43.99 10.20
N ASN A 2 -16.04 43.11 9.34
CA ASN A 2 -16.81 41.92 9.73
C ASN A 2 -15.92 40.74 10.17
N PRO A 3 -16.11 40.16 11.38
CA PRO A 3 -15.33 39.04 11.89
C PRO A 3 -16.02 37.69 11.60
N HIS A 4 -16.40 37.39 10.37
CA HIS A 4 -16.95 36.08 10.01
C HIS A 4 -16.66 35.71 8.55
N GLN A 5 -15.51 35.09 8.31
CA GLN A 5 -15.34 34.11 7.24
C GLN A 5 -14.78 32.84 7.86
N LYS A 6 -15.66 32.07 8.51
CA LYS A 6 -15.43 30.63 8.65
C LYS A 6 -15.49 30.08 7.23
N GLU A 7 -14.35 29.72 6.65
CA GLU A 7 -14.32 28.89 5.44
C GLU A 7 -15.19 27.67 5.68
N THR A 8 -16.35 27.65 5.05
CA THR A 8 -17.30 26.55 5.11
C THR A 8 -16.66 25.37 4.39
N ARG A 9 -15.99 24.50 5.14
CA ARG A 9 -15.51 23.20 4.67
C ARG A 9 -16.71 22.41 4.12
N HIS A 10 -16.93 22.46 2.82
CA HIS A 10 -17.78 21.50 2.11
C HIS A 10 -17.02 20.19 1.85
N THR A 11 -16.32 19.67 2.87
CA THR A 11 -15.64 18.39 2.74
C THR A 11 -16.69 17.29 2.88
N VAL A 12 -17.00 16.62 1.78
CA VAL A 12 -17.81 15.40 1.86
C VAL A 12 -17.04 14.41 2.74
N LYS A 13 -17.56 14.12 3.93
CA LYS A 13 -16.88 13.25 4.88
C LYS A 13 -16.93 11.80 4.37
N ILE A 14 -15.91 11.40 3.63
CA ILE A 14 -15.78 10.04 3.11
C ILE A 14 -15.72 9.08 4.31
N ASN A 15 -16.64 8.11 4.34
CA ASN A 15 -16.61 7.07 5.37
C ASN A 15 -15.50 6.05 5.08
N LEU A 16 -14.29 6.33 5.57
CA LEU A 16 -13.11 5.48 5.37
C LEU A 16 -13.30 4.05 5.92
N LYS A 17 -14.17 3.85 6.93
CA LYS A 17 -14.45 2.51 7.48
C LYS A 17 -15.04 1.55 6.44
N ARG A 18 -15.69 2.07 5.40
CA ARG A 18 -16.22 1.28 4.28
C ARG A 18 -15.12 0.58 3.49
N PHE A 19 -13.93 1.18 3.39
CA PHE A 19 -12.82 0.66 2.61
C PHE A 19 -11.88 -0.24 3.41
N ARG A 20 -12.02 -0.25 4.74
CA ARG A 20 -11.17 -1.07 5.61
C ARG A 20 -11.73 -2.48 5.75
N VAL A 21 -10.94 -3.48 5.39
CA VAL A 21 -11.23 -4.89 5.71
C VAL A 21 -11.06 -5.11 7.21
N ALA A 22 -12.16 -5.39 7.91
CA ALA A 22 -12.21 -5.44 9.37
C ALA A 22 -11.67 -6.74 10.01
N GLY A 23 -11.29 -7.74 9.20
CA GLY A 23 -10.72 -8.99 9.68
C GLY A 23 -11.01 -10.20 8.78
N PRO A 24 -10.55 -11.39 9.18
CA PRO A 24 -10.71 -12.63 8.41
C PRO A 24 -12.17 -12.93 8.11
N GLY A 25 -12.46 -13.43 6.90
CA GLY A 25 -13.80 -13.88 6.49
C GLY A 25 -14.84 -12.77 6.27
N LYS A 26 -14.50 -11.49 6.51
CA LYS A 26 -15.43 -10.35 6.40
C LYS A 26 -15.34 -9.59 5.07
N PHE A 27 -14.60 -10.11 4.09
CA PHE A 27 -14.38 -9.46 2.81
C PHE A 27 -15.06 -10.23 1.66
N LYS A 28 -15.84 -9.50 0.86
CA LYS A 28 -16.40 -9.98 -0.41
C LYS A 28 -16.26 -8.87 -1.44
N LEU A 29 -15.56 -9.14 -2.54
CA LEU A 29 -15.27 -8.14 -3.58
C LEU A 29 -16.56 -7.50 -4.14
N SER A 30 -17.64 -8.28 -4.26
CA SER A 30 -18.95 -7.82 -4.74
C SER A 30 -19.57 -6.69 -3.89
N ASN A 31 -19.15 -6.52 -2.63
CA ASN A 31 -19.63 -5.45 -1.75
C ASN A 31 -18.92 -4.10 -2.00
N HIS A 32 -17.90 -4.08 -2.87
CA HIS A 32 -17.05 -2.93 -3.15
C HIS A 32 -17.12 -2.57 -4.65
N PRO A 33 -18.19 -1.87 -5.10
CA PRO A 33 -18.35 -1.52 -6.50
C PRO A 33 -17.30 -0.51 -6.97
N ALA A 34 -16.74 -0.73 -8.16
CA ALA A 34 -15.70 0.12 -8.74
C ALA A 34 -16.19 1.54 -9.09
N GLY A 35 -17.50 1.73 -9.30
CA GLY A 35 -18.12 3.02 -9.63
C GLY A 35 -18.52 3.90 -8.44
N TYR A 36 -18.05 3.60 -7.23
CA TYR A 36 -18.42 4.36 -6.03
C TYR A 36 -17.76 5.75 -5.99
N THR A 37 -18.57 6.81 -5.90
CA THR A 37 -18.09 8.21 -5.92
C THR A 37 -18.17 8.93 -4.57
N ALA A 38 -18.48 8.23 -3.49
CA ALA A 38 -18.62 8.81 -2.14
C ALA A 38 -19.58 10.02 -2.03
N ARG A 39 -20.55 10.14 -2.95
CA ARG A 39 -21.47 11.30 -3.07
C ARG A 39 -20.77 12.61 -3.44
N ILE A 40 -19.55 12.55 -3.97
CA ILE A 40 -18.88 13.69 -4.57
C ILE A 40 -19.65 14.06 -5.83
N LYS A 41 -20.09 15.32 -5.91
CA LYS A 41 -21.05 15.79 -6.92
C LYS A 41 -20.40 16.19 -8.24
N SER A 42 -19.13 16.59 -8.19
CA SER A 42 -18.39 17.04 -9.37
C SER A 42 -16.92 16.62 -9.30
N LYS A 43 -16.25 16.61 -10.46
CA LYS A 43 -14.81 16.33 -10.54
C LYS A 43 -14.00 17.45 -9.88
N GLU A 44 -14.53 18.66 -9.90
CA GLU A 44 -13.96 19.88 -9.34
C GLU A 44 -13.91 19.79 -7.81
N ASP A 45 -15.00 19.36 -7.17
CA ASP A 45 -15.05 19.10 -5.73
C ASP A 45 -14.01 18.04 -5.32
N ALA A 46 -13.91 16.95 -6.09
CA ALA A 46 -12.93 15.88 -5.84
C ALA A 46 -11.49 16.41 -5.89
N LYS A 47 -11.18 17.29 -6.85
CA LYS A 47 -9.85 17.90 -7.01
C LYS A 47 -9.54 18.85 -5.85
N ALA A 48 -10.50 19.64 -5.40
CA ALA A 48 -10.32 20.54 -4.26
C ALA A 48 -9.99 19.75 -2.98
N ASP A 49 -10.76 18.69 -2.70
CA ASP A 49 -10.50 17.79 -1.57
C ASP A 49 -9.14 17.08 -1.70
N LEU A 50 -8.76 16.66 -2.91
CA LEU A 50 -7.46 16.04 -3.16
C LEU A 50 -6.31 17.00 -2.84
N ILE A 51 -6.37 18.26 -3.29
CA ILE A 51 -5.34 19.28 -3.02
C ILE A 51 -5.20 19.51 -1.52
N ALA A 52 -6.32 19.65 -0.80
CA ALA A 52 -6.31 19.83 0.65
C ALA A 52 -5.68 18.64 1.38
N ASN A 53 -6.02 17.41 0.98
CA ASN A 53 -5.45 16.20 1.56
C ASN A 53 -3.95 16.05 1.25
N VAL A 54 -3.53 16.36 0.02
CA VAL A 54 -2.11 16.32 -0.37
C VAL A 54 -1.29 17.30 0.47
N LYS A 55 -1.80 18.51 0.70
CA LYS A 55 -1.14 19.48 1.58
C LYS A 55 -1.03 18.96 3.03
N ALA A 56 -2.10 18.42 3.59
CA ALA A 56 -2.08 17.86 4.93
C ALA A 56 -1.12 16.65 5.05
N MET A 57 -1.05 15.81 4.02
CA MET A 57 -0.11 14.69 3.97
C MET A 57 1.35 15.17 3.92
N ALA A 58 1.64 16.26 3.20
CA ALA A 58 2.97 16.85 3.15
C ALA A 58 3.44 17.30 4.55
N GLU A 59 2.59 18.06 5.25
CA GLU A 59 2.86 18.54 6.61
C GLU A 59 3.09 17.37 7.59
N MET A 60 2.27 16.31 7.50
CA MET A 60 2.44 15.11 8.31
C MET A 60 3.73 14.34 7.97
N GLN A 61 4.10 14.29 6.70
CA GLN A 61 5.32 13.60 6.26
C GLN A 61 6.56 14.35 6.72
N ASP A 62 6.58 15.68 6.69
CA ASP A 62 7.67 16.49 7.24
C ASP A 62 7.84 16.27 8.75
N MET A 63 6.73 16.23 9.50
CA MET A 63 6.76 15.89 10.93
C MET A 63 7.27 14.47 11.17
N MET A 64 6.84 13.51 10.37
CA MET A 64 7.29 12.11 10.47
C MET A 64 8.79 12.01 10.20
N TYR A 65 9.27 12.70 9.16
CA TYR A 65 10.68 12.74 8.78
C TYR A 65 11.54 13.34 9.88
N ALA A 66 11.13 14.49 10.45
CA ALA A 66 11.84 15.11 11.56
C ALA A 66 11.82 14.26 12.85
N HIS A 67 10.76 13.48 13.08
CA HIS A 67 10.65 12.65 14.28
C HIS A 67 11.54 11.40 14.22
N ASP A 68 11.84 10.88 13.03
CA ASP A 68 12.82 9.81 12.77
C ASP A 68 12.70 8.55 13.66
N LYS A 69 11.47 8.13 13.96
CA LYS A 69 11.19 6.91 14.77
C LYS A 69 10.32 5.88 14.10
N TRP A 70 9.49 6.31 13.15
CA TRP A 70 8.53 5.44 12.47
C TRP A 70 8.89 5.35 11.00
N GLY A 71 8.69 4.17 10.41
CA GLY A 71 8.60 3.99 8.95
C GLY A 71 7.16 3.76 8.55
N LEU A 72 6.77 4.18 7.35
CA LEU A 72 5.45 3.91 6.77
C LEU A 72 5.62 3.18 5.45
N LEU A 73 5.11 1.96 5.37
CA LEU A 73 5.09 1.15 4.17
C LEU A 73 3.68 1.16 3.58
N ILE A 74 3.52 1.61 2.35
CA ILE A 74 2.25 1.64 1.61
C ILE A 74 2.34 0.65 0.45
N LEU A 75 1.44 -0.32 0.40
CA LEU A 75 1.39 -1.34 -0.64
C LEU A 75 0.26 -1.03 -1.62
N PHE A 76 0.57 -0.96 -2.91
CA PHE A 76 -0.41 -0.87 -3.98
C PHE A 76 -0.52 -2.20 -4.71
N GLN A 77 -1.73 -2.75 -4.70
CA GLN A 77 -2.11 -3.94 -5.46
C GLN A 77 -3.33 -3.64 -6.32
N ALA A 78 -3.22 -3.91 -7.61
CA ALA A 78 -4.31 -3.73 -8.58
C ALA A 78 -4.08 -4.64 -9.79
N MET A 79 -5.17 -5.00 -10.46
CA MET A 79 -5.10 -5.60 -11.79
C MET A 79 -4.40 -4.63 -12.77
N ASP A 80 -3.85 -5.19 -13.85
CA ASP A 80 -3.30 -4.37 -14.93
C ASP A 80 -4.36 -3.38 -15.45
N ALA A 81 -3.93 -2.15 -15.76
CA ALA A 81 -4.79 -1.00 -16.06
C ALA A 81 -5.74 -0.54 -14.93
N GLY A 82 -5.61 -1.05 -13.70
CA GLY A 82 -6.40 -0.63 -12.54
C GLY A 82 -6.10 0.77 -11.99
N GLY A 83 -5.30 1.58 -12.69
CA GLY A 83 -5.02 2.98 -12.32
C GLY A 83 -3.98 3.20 -11.21
N LYS A 84 -3.26 2.15 -10.79
CA LYS A 84 -2.28 2.22 -9.68
C LYS A 84 -1.21 3.29 -9.89
N ASP A 85 -0.66 3.40 -11.10
CA ASP A 85 0.45 4.31 -11.38
C ASP A 85 -0.02 5.78 -11.33
N GLY A 86 -1.25 6.04 -11.78
CA GLY A 86 -1.89 7.35 -11.65
C GLY A 86 -2.16 7.71 -10.19
N ALA A 87 -2.69 6.77 -9.41
CA ALA A 87 -2.94 6.97 -7.98
C ALA A 87 -1.64 7.29 -7.22
N ILE A 88 -0.58 6.51 -7.45
CA ILE A 88 0.74 6.75 -6.87
C ILE A 88 1.26 8.13 -7.28
N LYS A 89 1.22 8.48 -8.58
CA LYS A 89 1.68 9.78 -9.08
C LYS A 89 0.98 10.95 -8.39
N HIS A 90 -0.33 10.86 -8.19
CA HIS A 90 -1.10 11.92 -7.54
C HIS A 90 -0.80 12.04 -6.05
N VAL A 91 -0.72 10.92 -5.31
CA VAL A 91 -0.34 10.94 -3.90
C VAL A 91 1.07 11.50 -3.71
N MET A 92 2.01 11.07 -4.57
CA MET A 92 3.41 11.50 -4.52
C MET A 92 3.63 12.96 -4.88
N SER A 93 2.76 13.57 -5.69
CA SER A 93 2.97 14.93 -6.20
C SER A 93 3.03 16.04 -5.15
N GLY A 94 2.64 15.77 -3.90
CA GLY A 94 2.85 16.71 -2.80
C GLY A 94 3.61 16.14 -1.60
N LEU A 95 4.23 14.97 -1.73
CA LEU A 95 5.16 14.47 -0.70
C LEU A 95 6.58 14.95 -1.01
N ASN A 96 7.39 15.19 0.03
CA ASN A 96 8.79 15.50 -0.17
C ASN A 96 9.51 14.25 -0.71
N PRO A 97 10.17 14.32 -1.89
CA PRO A 97 10.87 13.18 -2.46
C PRO A 97 12.03 12.69 -1.59
N GLN A 98 12.59 13.53 -0.71
CA GLN A 98 13.63 13.09 0.23
C GLN A 98 13.04 12.13 1.28
N GLY A 99 11.80 12.34 1.69
CA GLY A 99 11.10 11.50 2.68
C GLY A 99 10.37 10.29 2.09
N THR A 100 10.31 10.15 0.76
CA THR A 100 9.47 9.13 0.12
C THR A 100 10.17 8.39 -1.00
N GLN A 101 10.07 7.06 -1.00
CA GLN A 101 10.69 6.18 -2.00
C GLN A 101 9.64 5.25 -2.62
N VAL A 102 9.70 5.04 -3.94
CA VAL A 102 8.81 4.14 -4.66
C VAL A 102 9.60 2.99 -5.23
N TYR A 103 9.19 1.76 -4.91
CA TYR A 103 9.76 0.53 -5.42
C TYR A 103 8.72 -0.18 -6.28
N SER A 104 9.05 -0.38 -7.56
CA SER A 104 8.18 -1.09 -8.50
C SER A 104 8.73 -2.48 -8.75
N PHE A 105 8.02 -3.49 -8.26
CA PHE A 105 8.45 -4.88 -8.41
C PHE A 105 7.94 -5.46 -9.72
N LYS A 106 8.80 -6.19 -10.41
CA LYS A 106 8.48 -6.96 -11.62
C LYS A 106 8.77 -8.44 -11.36
N GLN A 107 8.88 -9.25 -12.41
CA GLN A 107 9.38 -10.61 -12.28
C GLN A 107 10.71 -10.64 -11.50
N PRO A 108 10.91 -11.61 -10.60
CA PRO A 108 12.15 -11.77 -9.86
C PRO A 108 13.35 -11.99 -10.80
N SER A 109 14.50 -11.42 -10.46
CA SER A 109 15.79 -11.72 -11.09
C SER A 109 16.33 -13.09 -10.66
N ALA A 110 17.38 -13.57 -11.32
CA ALA A 110 18.05 -14.81 -10.91
C ALA A 110 18.58 -14.75 -9.46
N GLU A 111 19.16 -13.61 -9.05
CA GLU A 111 19.60 -13.38 -7.67
C GLU A 111 18.42 -13.40 -6.71
N GLU A 112 17.31 -12.75 -7.05
CA GLU A 112 16.12 -12.74 -6.19
C GLU A 112 15.51 -14.15 -6.06
N LEU A 113 15.58 -14.99 -7.09
CA LEU A 113 15.16 -16.40 -7.07
C LEU A 113 16.12 -17.32 -6.29
N ASP A 114 17.35 -16.90 -6.04
CA ASP A 114 18.31 -17.59 -5.17
C ASP A 114 18.09 -17.29 -3.68
N HIS A 115 17.16 -16.38 -3.36
CA HIS A 115 16.74 -16.07 -2.00
C HIS A 115 15.28 -16.48 -1.74
N ASP A 116 14.83 -16.35 -0.49
CA ASP A 116 13.40 -16.46 -0.19
C ASP A 116 12.62 -15.28 -0.77
N TYR A 117 11.33 -15.46 -1.04
CA TYR A 117 10.52 -14.46 -1.72
C TYR A 117 10.38 -13.13 -0.96
N LEU A 118 10.56 -13.09 0.37
CA LEU A 118 10.46 -11.85 1.15
C LEU A 118 11.74 -11.04 1.12
N TRP A 119 12.87 -11.64 0.79
CA TRP A 119 14.19 -11.00 0.82
C TRP A 119 14.23 -9.71 0.00
N ARG A 120 13.79 -9.76 -1.27
CA ARG A 120 13.82 -8.58 -2.16
C ARG A 120 12.98 -7.41 -1.64
N TYR A 121 11.85 -7.72 -1.00
CA TYR A 121 10.96 -6.71 -0.42
C TYR A 121 11.55 -6.16 0.88
N THR A 122 12.24 -7.00 1.65
CA THR A 122 12.91 -6.62 2.90
C THR A 122 14.04 -5.63 2.64
N LYS A 123 14.79 -5.78 1.54
CA LYS A 123 15.82 -4.82 1.10
C LYS A 123 15.28 -3.43 0.77
N SER A 124 13.99 -3.33 0.47
CA SER A 124 13.32 -2.10 0.06
C SER A 124 12.43 -1.50 1.16
N LEU A 125 12.51 -2.00 2.39
CA LEU A 125 11.75 -1.43 3.50
C LEU A 125 12.19 0.03 3.76
N PRO A 126 11.25 0.91 4.15
CA PRO A 126 11.59 2.29 4.46
C PRO A 126 12.46 2.38 5.71
N GLU A 127 13.41 3.32 5.67
CA GLU A 127 14.12 3.79 6.85
C GLU A 127 13.17 4.54 7.80
N ARG A 128 13.67 4.88 8.99
CA ARG A 128 12.97 5.76 9.91
C ARG A 128 12.74 7.14 9.30
N GLY A 129 11.62 7.75 9.66
CA GLY A 129 11.18 9.03 9.11
C GLY A 129 10.67 8.98 7.67
N ARG A 130 10.74 7.82 6.99
CA ARG A 130 10.46 7.71 5.55
C ARG A 130 9.20 6.91 5.24
N ILE A 131 8.65 7.22 4.08
CA ILE A 131 7.54 6.52 3.45
C ILE A 131 8.10 5.65 2.32
N GLY A 132 7.88 4.35 2.40
CA GLY A 132 8.17 3.39 1.33
C GLY A 132 6.88 3.03 0.63
N ILE A 133 6.84 3.14 -0.70
CA ILE A 133 5.68 2.79 -1.52
C ILE A 133 6.04 1.61 -2.41
N PHE A 134 5.32 0.52 -2.27
CA PHE A 134 5.47 -0.68 -3.08
C PHE A 134 4.41 -0.70 -4.17
N ASN A 135 4.84 -0.52 -5.42
CA ASN A 135 4.02 -0.73 -6.61
C ASN A 135 4.16 -2.19 -7.04
N ARG A 136 3.13 -3.01 -6.76
CA ARG A 136 3.26 -4.45 -6.50
C ARG A 136 4.08 -4.71 -5.25
N SER A 137 3.96 -5.90 -4.66
CA SER A 137 4.53 -6.23 -3.34
C SER A 137 4.63 -7.74 -3.18
N TYR A 138 5.06 -8.21 -2.01
CA TYR A 138 5.06 -9.64 -1.64
C TYR A 138 3.69 -10.33 -1.75
N TYR A 139 2.58 -9.59 -1.87
CA TYR A 139 1.28 -10.15 -2.27
C TYR A 139 1.26 -10.81 -3.67
N GLU A 140 2.16 -10.49 -4.59
CA GLU A 140 2.30 -11.17 -5.89
C GLU A 140 2.52 -12.68 -5.71
N GLU A 141 3.19 -13.06 -4.62
CA GLU A 141 3.50 -14.44 -4.23
C GLU A 141 2.27 -15.24 -3.78
N VAL A 142 1.12 -14.60 -3.60
CA VAL A 142 -0.15 -15.27 -3.32
C VAL A 142 -1.25 -14.87 -4.30
N LEU A 143 -0.88 -14.15 -5.37
CA LEU A 143 -1.74 -13.71 -6.48
C LEU A 143 -1.26 -14.35 -7.79
N VAL A 144 -0.31 -13.73 -8.49
CA VAL A 144 0.16 -14.16 -9.82
C VAL A 144 0.82 -15.54 -9.75
N VAL A 145 1.70 -15.76 -8.77
CA VAL A 145 2.38 -17.06 -8.60
C VAL A 145 1.37 -18.19 -8.36
N LYS A 146 0.28 -17.89 -7.65
CA LYS A 146 -0.80 -18.83 -7.36
C LYS A 146 -1.69 -19.12 -8.58
N VAL A 147 -2.05 -18.09 -9.35
CA VAL A 147 -2.93 -18.22 -10.52
C VAL A 147 -2.22 -18.91 -11.68
N HIS A 148 -0.95 -18.59 -11.91
CA HIS A 148 -0.17 -19.12 -13.03
C HIS A 148 0.74 -20.31 -12.64
N ASN A 149 0.64 -20.79 -11.40
CA ASN A 149 1.42 -21.91 -10.87
C ASN A 149 2.94 -21.75 -11.07
N LEU A 150 3.47 -20.55 -10.78
CA LEU A 150 4.87 -20.20 -11.05
C LEU A 150 5.86 -20.71 -9.98
N LEU A 151 5.39 -21.49 -9.01
CA LEU A 151 6.25 -22.06 -7.95
C LEU A 151 7.41 -22.91 -8.50
N GLN A 152 7.23 -23.50 -9.68
CA GLN A 152 8.27 -24.30 -10.35
C GLN A 152 9.47 -23.48 -10.84
N ALA A 153 9.27 -22.18 -11.07
CA ALA A 153 10.36 -21.27 -11.40
C ALA A 153 11.15 -20.85 -10.16
N GLU A 154 10.61 -21.08 -8.96
CA GLU A 154 11.30 -20.83 -7.71
C GLU A 154 12.14 -22.05 -7.32
N LYS A 155 13.34 -21.82 -6.81
CA LYS A 155 14.30 -22.87 -6.43
C LYS A 155 13.96 -23.50 -5.07
N LEU A 156 12.67 -23.75 -4.82
CA LEU A 156 12.19 -24.30 -3.56
C LEU A 156 12.44 -25.81 -3.50
N PRO A 157 12.90 -26.34 -2.36
CA PRO A 157 13.11 -27.78 -2.21
C PRO A 157 11.78 -28.53 -2.04
N ASP A 158 11.73 -29.78 -2.52
CA ASP A 158 10.53 -30.64 -2.52
C ASP A 158 9.77 -30.70 -1.18
N PRO A 159 10.42 -30.78 0.00
CA PRO A 159 9.69 -30.84 1.28
C PRO A 159 8.82 -29.60 1.55
N VAL A 160 9.20 -28.45 0.99
CA VAL A 160 8.47 -27.17 1.13
C VAL A 160 7.36 -27.05 0.08
N LEU A 161 7.57 -27.63 -1.11
CA LEU A 161 6.60 -27.66 -2.22
C LEU A 161 5.48 -28.69 -1.96
N ASN A 162 4.59 -28.36 -1.03
CA ASN A 162 3.46 -29.20 -0.65
C ASN A 162 2.12 -28.45 -0.71
N ASN A 163 1.02 -29.18 -0.52
CA ASN A 163 -0.36 -28.67 -0.57
C ASN A 163 -0.65 -27.54 0.44
N ASN A 164 0.22 -27.31 1.44
CA ASN A 164 0.08 -26.24 2.41
C ASN A 164 0.86 -24.97 2.05
N ILE A 165 1.58 -24.91 0.92
CA ILE A 165 2.43 -23.77 0.54
C ILE A 165 1.70 -22.42 0.63
N TRP A 166 0.45 -22.34 0.15
CA TRP A 166 -0.33 -21.10 0.19
C TRP A 166 -0.73 -20.71 1.61
N LYS A 167 -1.17 -21.68 2.44
CA LYS A 167 -1.49 -21.44 3.85
C LYS A 167 -0.25 -20.94 4.59
N ASN A 168 0.91 -21.52 4.29
CA ASN A 168 2.20 -21.12 4.84
C ASN A 168 2.58 -19.70 4.40
N ARG A 169 2.44 -19.34 3.11
CA ARG A 169 2.69 -17.98 2.62
C ARG A 169 1.79 -16.94 3.28
N TYR A 170 0.49 -17.21 3.42
CA TYR A 170 -0.41 -16.32 4.15
C TYR A 170 0.01 -16.12 5.61
N ARG A 171 0.48 -17.18 6.29
CA ARG A 171 1.02 -17.07 7.65
C ARG A 171 2.32 -16.26 7.68
N GLN A 172 3.26 -16.54 6.79
CA GLN A 172 4.55 -15.85 6.69
C GLN A 172 4.36 -14.35 6.44
N ILE A 173 3.50 -13.97 5.49
CA ILE A 173 3.20 -12.55 5.22
C ILE A 173 2.60 -11.87 6.45
N ARG A 174 1.64 -12.50 7.14
CA ARG A 174 1.09 -11.94 8.39
C ARG A 174 2.16 -11.77 9.46
N ASN A 175 3.02 -12.78 9.64
CA ASN A 175 4.11 -12.72 10.62
C ASN A 175 5.13 -11.64 10.27
N PHE A 176 5.44 -11.46 8.98
CA PHE A 176 6.34 -10.42 8.50
C PHE A 176 5.78 -9.03 8.78
N GLU A 177 4.52 -8.76 8.40
CA GLU A 177 3.87 -7.48 8.70
C GLU A 177 3.74 -7.21 10.21
N GLN A 178 3.46 -8.25 11.01
CA GLN A 178 3.45 -8.13 12.46
C GLN A 178 4.84 -7.74 13.00
N TYR A 179 5.88 -8.44 12.54
CA TYR A 179 7.27 -8.12 12.87
C TYR A 179 7.62 -6.66 12.52
N LEU A 180 7.23 -6.19 11.34
CA LEU A 180 7.44 -4.78 10.93
C LEU A 180 6.71 -3.81 11.86
N ASN A 181 5.44 -4.08 12.16
CA ASN A 181 4.62 -3.24 13.01
C ASN A 181 5.18 -3.13 14.43
N ASP A 182 5.65 -4.24 14.99
CA ASP A 182 6.23 -4.30 16.34
C ASP A 182 7.59 -3.58 16.40
N ASN A 183 8.27 -3.49 15.26
CA ASN A 183 9.50 -2.72 15.09
C ASN A 183 9.24 -1.32 14.52
N GLY A 184 8.03 -0.76 14.62
CA GLY A 184 7.77 0.64 14.29
C GLY A 184 7.69 0.97 12.80
N ILE A 185 7.46 -0.02 11.94
CA ILE A 185 7.12 0.18 10.53
C ILE A 185 5.62 -0.10 10.36
N LYS A 186 4.83 0.95 10.12
CA LYS A 186 3.39 0.81 9.89
C LYS A 186 3.13 0.40 8.45
N VAL A 187 2.29 -0.61 8.25
CA VAL A 187 1.93 -1.12 6.92
C VAL A 187 0.49 -0.71 6.58
N LEU A 188 0.31 -0.06 5.43
CA LEU A 188 -0.97 0.24 4.81
C LEU A 188 -1.06 -0.50 3.48
N LYS A 189 -2.21 -1.13 3.19
CA LYS A 189 -2.44 -1.98 2.02
C LYS A 189 -3.89 -1.92 1.58
#